data_AF-A0A7J5YR97-F1
#
_entry.id   AF-A0A7J5YR97-F1
#
_cell.length_a   1.000
_cell.length_b   1.000
_cell.length_c   1.000
_cell.angle_alpha   90.00
_cell.angle_beta   90.00
_cell.angle_gamma   90.00
#
_symmetry.space_group_name_H-M   'P 1'
#
loop_
_entity.id
_entity.type
_entity.pdbx_description
1 polymer ?
#
loop_
_entity_poly.entity_id
_entity_poly.type
_entity_poly.pdbx_seq_one_letter_code
_entity_poly.pdbx_strand_id
1 'polypeptide(L)'
;MENLQQLEDELQEKIKKANKMNLSYEKILRDQATECSEGAERERKEVLHLDVEHERLVVELAEELQSKQERERQLVKLSPYAVSFERAAKLTKFKDAKSLADHMENLLRIRESLLQQDLKKREKYDELRRTLQSNQEQHRLMRLQKNYELSQLEVEHEKARSEVLEWVRGLTPGQSPASELTPNQMMIFCVK
;
A
#
# COMPACT_ATOMS: atom_id res chain seq x y z
N MET A 1 106.38 -16.33 -42.16
CA MET A 1 105.11 -15.75 -42.62
C MET A 1 103.94 -16.67 -42.24
N GLU A 2 104.00 -17.97 -42.53
CA GLU A 2 102.91 -18.93 -42.23
C GLU A 2 102.56 -19.09 -40.73
N ASN A 3 103.55 -18.97 -39.83
CA ASN A 3 103.34 -19.18 -38.38
C ASN A 3 102.59 -18.04 -37.68
N LEU A 4 102.59 -16.83 -38.26
CA LEU A 4 101.86 -15.66 -37.73
C LEU A 4 100.39 -15.67 -38.17
N GLN A 5 100.13 -16.07 -39.42
CA GLN A 5 98.77 -16.17 -39.96
C GLN A 5 97.94 -17.21 -39.20
N GLN A 6 98.53 -18.38 -38.89
CA GLN A 6 97.89 -19.42 -38.09
C GLN A 6 97.55 -18.95 -36.66
N LEU A 7 98.44 -18.19 -36.04
CA LEU A 7 98.20 -17.62 -34.71
C LEU A 7 97.06 -16.59 -34.73
N GLU A 8 96.97 -15.77 -35.78
CA GLU A 8 95.91 -14.79 -35.97
C GLU A 8 94.54 -15.46 -36.14
N ASP A 9 94.46 -16.52 -36.96
CA ASP A 9 93.24 -17.31 -37.16
C ASP A 9 92.80 -18.02 -35.86
N GLU A 10 93.74 -18.57 -35.09
CA GLU A 10 93.46 -19.17 -33.78
C GLU A 10 92.92 -18.15 -32.77
N LEU A 11 93.50 -16.95 -32.73
CA LEU A 11 93.03 -15.86 -31.87
C LEU A 11 91.65 -15.39 -32.28
N GLN A 12 91.38 -15.23 -33.58
CA GLN A 12 90.05 -14.86 -34.07
C GLN A 12 89.00 -15.92 -33.72
N GLU A 13 89.32 -17.21 -33.82
CA GLU A 13 88.40 -18.28 -33.39
C GLU A 13 88.16 -18.27 -31.88
N LYS A 14 89.20 -18.04 -31.07
CA LYS A 14 89.05 -17.88 -29.62
C LYS A 14 88.16 -16.68 -29.27
N ILE A 15 88.33 -15.55 -29.95
CA ILE A 15 87.49 -14.36 -29.79
C ILE A 15 86.05 -14.66 -30.19
N LYS A 16 85.82 -15.33 -31.34
CA LYS A 16 84.47 -15.75 -31.77
C LYS A 16 83.81 -16.69 -30.77
N LYS A 17 84.55 -17.65 -30.21
CA LYS A 17 84.06 -18.56 -29.17
C LYS A 17 83.75 -17.83 -27.87
N ALA A 18 84.64 -16.94 -27.42
CA ALA A 18 84.42 -16.12 -26.24
C ALA A 18 83.18 -15.21 -26.40
N ASN A 19 83.03 -14.58 -27.57
CA ASN A 19 81.85 -13.77 -27.88
C ASN A 19 80.56 -14.60 -27.92
N LYS A 20 80.58 -15.81 -28.49
CA LYS A 20 79.42 -16.72 -28.46
C LYS A 20 79.06 -17.13 -27.02
N MET A 21 80.06 -17.44 -26.20
CA MET A 21 79.84 -17.77 -24.78
C MET A 21 79.27 -16.57 -24.01
N ASN A 22 79.82 -15.37 -24.21
CA ASN A 22 79.30 -14.14 -23.59
C ASN A 22 77.85 -13.86 -24.00
N LEU A 23 77.52 -13.95 -25.29
CA LEU A 23 76.14 -13.78 -25.78
C LEU A 23 75.18 -14.82 -25.19
N SER A 24 75.63 -16.07 -25.05
CA SER A 24 74.85 -17.12 -24.38
C SER A 24 74.63 -16.81 -22.90
N TYR A 25 75.66 -16.30 -22.22
CA TYR A 25 75.59 -15.96 -20.80
C TYR A 25 74.69 -14.74 -20.55
N GLU A 26 74.81 -13.68 -21.35
CA GLU A 26 73.92 -12.51 -21.32
C GLU A 26 72.47 -12.88 -21.60
N LYS A 27 72.23 -13.87 -22.46
CA LYS A 27 70.88 -14.39 -22.71
C LYS A 27 70.34 -15.08 -21.46
N ILE A 28 71.10 -15.99 -20.85
CA ILE A 28 70.70 -16.68 -19.61
C ILE A 28 70.40 -15.68 -18.48
N LEU A 29 71.25 -14.66 -18.30
CA LEU A 29 71.04 -13.63 -17.29
C LEU A 29 69.76 -12.82 -17.54
N ARG A 30 69.46 -12.48 -18.80
CA ARG A 30 68.21 -11.79 -19.16
C ARG A 30 67.00 -12.67 -18.89
N ASP A 31 67.04 -13.92 -19.32
CA ASP A 31 65.94 -14.87 -19.14
C ASP A 31 65.66 -15.10 -17.63
N GLN A 32 66.71 -15.25 -16.82
CA GLN A 32 66.59 -15.33 -15.35
C GLN A 32 66.03 -14.05 -14.72
N ALA A 33 66.46 -12.87 -15.20
CA ALA A 33 65.94 -11.60 -14.71
C ALA A 33 64.45 -11.44 -15.04
N THR A 34 64.02 -11.87 -16.23
CA THR A 34 62.59 -11.87 -16.62
C THR A 34 61.78 -12.84 -15.78
N GLU A 35 62.24 -14.08 -15.58
CA GLU A 35 61.54 -15.06 -14.73
C GLU A 35 61.38 -14.59 -13.29
N CYS A 36 62.45 -13.99 -12.72
CA CYS A 36 62.41 -13.43 -11.37
C CYS A 36 61.42 -12.26 -11.26
N SER A 37 61.40 -11.36 -12.26
CA SER A 37 60.45 -10.25 -12.32
C SER A 37 59.00 -10.75 -12.43
N GLU A 38 58.74 -11.73 -13.28
CA GLU A 38 57.40 -12.33 -13.46
C GLU A 38 56.93 -13.10 -12.22
N GLY A 39 57.86 -13.79 -11.52
CA GLY A 39 57.59 -14.42 -10.25
C GLY A 39 57.18 -13.40 -9.18
N ALA A 40 57.97 -12.34 -9.03
CA ALA A 40 57.67 -11.26 -8.09
C ALA A 40 56.37 -10.52 -8.42
N GLU A 41 56.03 -10.35 -9.70
CA GLU A 41 54.75 -9.73 -10.09
C GLU A 41 53.55 -10.65 -9.78
N ARG A 42 53.68 -11.96 -9.98
CA ARG A 42 52.64 -12.94 -9.60
C ARG A 42 52.40 -12.96 -8.11
N GLU A 43 53.46 -13.04 -7.30
CA GLU A 43 53.35 -12.99 -5.83
C GLU A 43 52.67 -11.70 -5.37
N ARG A 44 53.04 -10.54 -5.95
CA ARG A 44 52.36 -9.26 -5.63
C ARG A 44 50.88 -9.28 -5.94
N LYS A 45 50.47 -9.85 -7.07
CA LYS A 45 49.04 -9.96 -7.44
C LYS A 45 48.29 -10.90 -6.51
N GLU A 46 48.91 -12.01 -6.11
CA GLU A 46 48.32 -12.96 -5.16
C GLU A 46 48.15 -12.32 -3.78
N VAL A 47 49.15 -11.61 -3.27
CA VAL A 47 49.04 -10.88 -2.00
C VAL A 47 47.92 -9.85 -2.04
N LEU A 48 47.83 -9.04 -3.10
CA LEU A 48 46.75 -8.06 -3.25
C LEU A 48 45.36 -8.72 -3.28
N HIS A 49 45.24 -9.88 -3.95
CA HIS A 49 43.98 -10.62 -3.98
C HIS A 49 43.62 -11.15 -2.58
N LEU A 50 44.59 -11.72 -1.87
CA LEU A 50 44.40 -12.22 -0.50
C LEU A 50 44.02 -11.09 0.47
N ASP A 51 44.60 -9.89 0.32
CA ASP A 51 44.27 -8.73 1.14
C ASP A 51 42.81 -8.31 0.93
N VAL A 52 42.35 -8.26 -0.33
CA VAL A 52 40.93 -7.96 -0.66
C VAL A 52 39.99 -9.02 -0.09
N GLU A 53 40.32 -10.30 -0.23
CA GLU A 53 39.52 -11.39 0.34
C GLU A 53 39.49 -11.33 1.86
N HIS A 54 40.62 -11.00 2.50
CA HIS A 54 40.72 -10.83 3.94
C HIS A 54 39.84 -9.67 4.42
N GLU A 55 39.89 -8.51 3.77
CA GLU A 55 39.01 -7.39 4.09
C GLU A 55 37.53 -7.74 3.93
N ARG A 56 37.17 -8.46 2.85
CA ARG A 56 35.79 -8.94 2.65
C ARG A 56 35.34 -9.84 3.80
N LEU A 57 36.16 -10.82 4.17
CA LEU A 57 35.86 -11.76 5.25
C LEU A 57 35.77 -11.07 6.61
N VAL A 58 36.58 -10.04 6.85
CA VAL A 58 36.50 -9.24 8.09
C VAL A 58 35.17 -8.51 8.19
N VAL A 59 34.68 -7.94 7.08
CA VAL A 59 33.37 -7.28 7.04
C VAL A 59 32.23 -8.30 7.25
N GLU A 60 32.24 -9.40 6.51
CA GLU A 60 31.23 -10.47 6.66
C GLU A 60 31.19 -11.02 8.09
N LEU A 61 32.35 -11.24 8.71
CA LEU A 61 32.44 -11.68 10.09
C LEU A 61 31.83 -10.66 11.07
N ALA A 62 32.07 -9.36 10.85
CA ALA A 62 31.51 -8.30 11.68
C ALA A 62 29.97 -8.26 11.58
N GLU A 63 29.42 -8.39 10.36
CA GLU A 63 27.98 -8.44 10.13
C GLU A 63 27.33 -9.66 10.78
N GLU A 64 27.92 -10.84 10.64
CA GLU A 64 27.42 -12.06 11.27
C GLU A 64 27.47 -11.98 12.81
N LEU A 65 28.53 -11.40 13.36
CA LEU A 65 28.63 -11.16 14.80
C LEU A 65 27.55 -10.20 15.30
N GLN A 66 27.28 -9.11 14.57
CA GLN A 66 26.19 -8.19 14.91
C GLN A 66 24.83 -8.88 14.82
N SER A 67 24.57 -9.63 13.75
CA SER A 67 23.33 -10.38 13.56
C SER A 67 23.12 -11.43 14.67
N LYS A 68 24.19 -12.13 15.07
CA LYS A 68 24.18 -13.06 16.20
C LYS A 68 23.83 -12.35 17.51
N GLN A 69 24.48 -11.22 17.81
CA GLN A 69 24.22 -10.46 19.04
C GLN A 69 22.77 -9.97 19.09
N GLU A 70 22.21 -9.51 17.96
CA GLU A 70 20.82 -9.08 17.90
C GLU A 70 19.86 -10.24 18.15
N ARG A 71 20.11 -11.41 17.55
CA ARG A 71 19.33 -12.63 17.82
C ARG A 71 19.41 -13.06 19.29
N GLU A 72 20.59 -12.98 19.91
CA GLU A 72 20.77 -13.27 21.34
C GLU A 72 19.98 -12.29 22.22
N ARG A 73 20.00 -10.99 21.91
CA ARG A 73 19.19 -10.00 22.62
C ARG A 73 17.69 -10.31 22.52
N GLN A 74 17.23 -10.71 21.33
CA GLN A 74 15.83 -11.10 21.12
C GLN A 74 15.47 -12.35 21.93
N LEU A 75 16.35 -13.36 21.98
CA LEU A 75 16.14 -14.55 22.80
C LEU A 75 16.06 -14.22 24.29
N VAL A 76 16.96 -13.36 24.80
CA VAL A 76 16.92 -12.92 26.20
C VAL A 76 15.61 -12.18 26.50
N LYS A 77 15.16 -11.30 25.58
CA LYS A 77 13.89 -10.58 25.71
C LYS A 77 12.68 -11.52 25.72
N LEU A 78 12.69 -12.57 24.91
CA LEU A 78 11.58 -13.52 24.77
C LEU A 78 11.60 -14.64 25.82
N SER A 79 12.74 -14.91 26.45
CA SER A 79 12.92 -15.97 27.44
C SER A 79 11.88 -15.96 28.59
N PRO A 80 11.56 -14.81 29.22
CA PRO A 80 10.52 -14.77 30.26
C PRO A 80 9.15 -15.20 29.74
N TYR A 81 8.81 -14.87 28.49
CA TYR A 81 7.55 -15.26 27.88
C TYR A 81 7.50 -16.76 27.62
N ALA A 82 8.60 -17.36 27.15
CA ALA A 82 8.69 -18.81 26.98
C ALA A 82 8.45 -19.54 28.31
N VAL A 83 9.06 -19.07 29.40
CA VAL A 83 8.84 -19.63 30.75
C VAL A 83 7.39 -19.47 31.19
N SER A 84 6.77 -18.31 30.94
CA SER A 84 5.35 -18.08 31.25
C SER A 84 4.42 -18.99 30.43
N PHE A 85 4.70 -19.18 29.14
CA PHE A 85 3.92 -20.09 28.28
C PHE A 85 4.02 -21.55 28.72
N GLU A 86 5.23 -22.00 29.11
CA GLU A 86 5.43 -23.32 29.69
C GLU A 86 4.67 -23.50 31.01
N ARG A 87 4.70 -22.49 31.89
CA ARG A 87 3.91 -22.52 33.13
C ARG A 87 2.40 -22.54 32.84
N ALA A 88 1.95 -21.73 31.90
CA ALA A 88 0.55 -21.68 31.49
C ALA A 88 0.10 -23.02 30.87
N ALA A 89 0.94 -23.66 30.05
CA ALA A 89 0.67 -24.99 29.51
C ALA A 89 0.47 -26.02 30.63
N LYS A 90 1.33 -26.01 31.66
CA LYS A 90 1.20 -26.89 32.84
C LYS A 90 -0.05 -26.65 33.67
N LEU A 91 -0.55 -25.41 33.71
CA LEU A 91 -1.78 -25.04 34.44
C LEU A 91 -3.05 -25.30 33.62
N THR A 92 -2.91 -25.70 32.36
CA THR A 92 -4.02 -25.90 31.43
C THR A 92 -3.99 -27.34 30.91
N LYS A 93 -4.93 -27.67 30.02
CA LYS A 93 -5.03 -29.00 29.38
C LYS A 93 -4.06 -29.22 28.22
N PHE A 94 -3.18 -28.25 27.92
CA PHE A 94 -2.31 -28.32 26.76
C PHE A 94 -1.06 -29.13 27.07
N LYS A 95 -0.62 -29.94 26.10
CA LYS A 95 0.53 -30.84 26.25
C LYS A 95 1.84 -30.09 26.47
N ASP A 96 2.01 -28.98 25.75
CA ASP A 96 3.22 -28.17 25.73
C ASP A 96 2.86 -26.71 25.40
N ALA A 97 3.84 -25.82 25.60
CA ALA A 97 3.71 -24.39 25.29
C ALA A 97 3.31 -24.14 23.83
N LYS A 98 3.77 -24.98 22.90
CA LYS A 98 3.45 -24.88 21.48
C LYS A 98 1.97 -25.12 21.22
N SER A 99 1.42 -26.20 21.76
CA SER A 99 -0.01 -26.55 21.62
C SER A 99 -0.91 -25.45 22.21
N LEU A 100 -0.48 -24.83 23.31
CA LEU A 100 -1.17 -23.66 23.89
C LEU A 100 -1.09 -22.44 22.95
N ALA A 101 0.10 -22.14 22.41
CA ALA A 101 0.29 -21.02 21.47
C ALA A 101 -0.55 -21.20 20.20
N ASP A 102 -0.54 -22.39 19.60
CA ASP A 102 -1.35 -22.72 18.41
C ASP A 102 -2.85 -22.53 18.69
N HIS A 103 -3.31 -22.90 19.90
CA HIS A 103 -4.69 -22.66 20.30
C HIS A 103 -5.01 -21.16 20.45
N MET A 104 -4.11 -20.41 21.09
CA MET A 104 -4.27 -18.96 21.26
C MET A 104 -4.30 -18.24 19.90
N GLU A 105 -3.47 -18.64 18.95
CA GLU A 105 -3.46 -18.11 17.59
C GLU A 105 -4.80 -18.39 16.88
N ASN A 106 -5.33 -19.60 17.02
CA ASN A 106 -6.66 -19.93 16.51
C ASN A 106 -7.76 -19.05 17.13
N LEU A 107 -7.71 -18.80 18.45
CA LEU A 107 -8.65 -17.91 19.14
C LEU A 107 -8.54 -16.47 18.66
N LEU A 108 -7.32 -15.96 18.43
CA LEU A 108 -7.09 -14.63 17.87
C LEU A 108 -7.69 -14.52 16.47
N ARG A 109 -7.46 -15.50 15.60
CA ARG A 109 -8.05 -15.55 14.25
C ARG A 109 -9.59 -15.56 14.30
N ILE A 110 -10.18 -16.34 15.21
CA ILE A 110 -11.64 -16.36 15.39
C ILE A 110 -12.13 -14.98 15.85
N ARG A 111 -11.47 -14.35 16.83
CA ARG A 111 -11.82 -13.02 17.32
C ARG A 111 -11.77 -11.98 16.21
N GLU A 112 -10.73 -11.98 15.38
CA GLU A 112 -10.61 -11.07 14.23
C GLU A 112 -11.77 -11.25 13.24
N SER A 113 -12.10 -12.50 12.90
CA SER A 113 -13.23 -12.81 12.02
C SER A 113 -14.55 -12.30 12.60
N LEU A 114 -14.79 -12.49 13.90
CA LEU A 114 -15.99 -11.98 14.57
C LEU A 114 -16.06 -10.45 14.57
N LEU A 115 -14.95 -9.77 14.82
CA LEU A 115 -14.89 -8.31 14.76
C LEU A 115 -15.19 -7.79 13.35
N GLN A 116 -14.63 -8.42 12.32
CA GLN A 116 -14.94 -8.06 10.93
C GLN A 116 -16.41 -8.27 10.58
N GLN A 117 -17.02 -9.35 11.06
CA GLN A 117 -18.44 -9.60 10.86
C GLN A 117 -19.31 -8.56 11.58
N ASP A 118 -18.95 -8.18 12.80
CA ASP A 118 -19.67 -7.15 13.57
C ASP A 118 -19.59 -5.79 12.88
N LEU A 119 -18.41 -5.40 12.39
CA LEU A 119 -18.23 -4.17 11.60
C LEU A 119 -19.14 -4.17 10.36
N LYS A 120 -19.14 -5.24 9.57
CA LYS A 120 -20.01 -5.36 8.39
C LYS A 120 -21.50 -5.26 8.73
N LYS A 121 -21.91 -5.80 9.89
CA LYS A 121 -23.32 -5.70 10.34
C LYS A 121 -23.66 -4.28 10.75
N ARG A 122 -22.77 -3.58 11.46
CA ARG A 122 -22.94 -2.17 11.85
C ARG A 122 -23.05 -1.27 10.62
N GLU A 123 -22.16 -1.44 9.64
CA GLU A 123 -22.20 -0.68 8.38
C GLU A 123 -23.54 -0.87 7.65
N LYS A 124 -24.04 -2.11 7.55
CA LYS A 124 -25.35 -2.40 6.95
C LYS A 124 -26.50 -1.75 7.73
N TYR A 125 -26.44 -1.79 9.06
CA TYR A 125 -27.45 -1.15 9.91
C TYR A 125 -27.46 0.37 9.70
N ASP A 126 -26.29 0.99 9.63
CA ASP A 126 -26.16 2.44 9.40
C ASP A 126 -26.66 2.84 8.01
N GLU A 127 -26.43 2.02 6.98
CA GLU A 127 -26.97 2.23 5.64
C GLU A 127 -28.51 2.17 5.63
N LEU A 128 -29.09 1.15 6.26
CA LEU A 128 -30.54 1.02 6.39
C LEU A 128 -31.14 2.17 7.19
N ARG A 129 -30.48 2.60 8.26
CA ARG A 129 -30.90 3.74 9.08
C ARG A 129 -30.91 5.03 8.27
N ARG A 130 -29.85 5.30 7.49
CA ARG A 130 -29.76 6.47 6.60
C ARG A 130 -30.87 6.44 5.54
N THR A 131 -31.10 5.28 4.93
CA THR A 131 -32.16 5.09 3.93
C THR A 131 -33.55 5.35 4.53
N LEU A 132 -33.82 4.81 5.73
CA LEU A 132 -35.09 5.02 6.43
C LEU A 132 -35.33 6.51 6.75
N GLN A 133 -34.31 7.20 7.26
CA GLN A 133 -34.38 8.63 7.56
C GLN A 133 -34.67 9.45 6.30
N SER A 134 -33.99 9.15 5.19
CA SER A 134 -34.24 9.83 3.91
C SER A 134 -35.67 9.63 3.42
N ASN A 135 -36.19 8.40 3.50
CA ASN A 135 -37.57 8.10 3.11
C ASN A 135 -38.60 8.84 4.01
N GLN A 136 -38.37 8.86 5.32
CA GLN A 136 -39.22 9.59 6.27
C GLN A 136 -39.26 11.10 5.96
N GLU A 137 -38.11 11.69 5.62
CA GLU A 137 -38.04 13.11 5.25
C GLU A 137 -38.76 13.37 3.92
N GLN A 138 -38.59 12.50 2.91
CA GLN A 138 -39.35 12.60 1.66
C GLN A 138 -40.87 12.56 1.89
N HIS A 139 -41.35 11.62 2.73
CA HIS A 139 -42.76 11.56 3.10
C HIS A 139 -43.24 12.79 3.88
N ARG A 140 -42.37 13.38 4.73
CA ARG A 140 -42.69 14.63 5.42
C ARG A 140 -42.83 15.78 4.43
N LEU A 141 -41.89 15.94 3.52
CA LEU A 141 -41.91 17.00 2.49
C LEU A 141 -43.15 16.88 1.60
N MET A 142 -43.48 15.68 1.15
CA MET A 142 -44.67 15.44 0.33
C MET A 142 -45.97 15.80 1.06
N ARG A 143 -46.08 15.46 2.35
CA ARG A 143 -47.23 15.87 3.17
C ARG A 143 -47.32 17.38 3.33
N LEU A 144 -46.20 18.06 3.56
CA LEU A 144 -46.16 19.52 3.65
C LEU A 144 -46.61 20.17 2.34
N GLN A 145 -46.14 19.66 1.20
CA GLN A 145 -46.58 20.13 -0.11
C GLN A 145 -48.10 19.95 -0.30
N LYS A 146 -48.65 18.77 0.03
CA LYS A 146 -50.09 18.52 -0.11
C LYS A 146 -50.92 19.40 0.82
N ASN A 147 -50.46 19.63 2.05
CA ASN A 147 -51.12 20.55 2.97
C ASN A 147 -51.12 21.99 2.43
N TYR A 148 -50.01 22.42 1.82
CA TYR A 148 -49.92 23.74 1.19
C TYR A 148 -50.92 23.88 0.03
N GLU A 149 -50.96 22.89 -0.88
CA GLU A 149 -51.93 22.84 -1.98
C GLU A 149 -53.38 22.89 -1.48
N LEU A 150 -53.70 22.13 -0.42
CA LEU A 150 -55.03 22.14 0.21
C LEU A 150 -55.38 23.51 0.78
N SER A 151 -54.47 24.14 1.53
CA SER A 151 -54.72 25.48 2.09
C SER A 151 -54.93 26.55 1.01
N GLN A 152 -54.24 26.43 -0.14
CA GLN A 152 -54.49 27.32 -1.28
C GLN A 152 -55.91 27.14 -1.83
N LEU A 153 -56.33 25.89 -2.07
CA LEU A 153 -57.67 25.57 -2.56
C LEU A 153 -58.76 26.00 -1.58
N GLU A 154 -58.54 25.86 -0.27
CA GLU A 154 -59.48 26.33 0.76
C GLU A 154 -59.67 27.86 0.70
N VAL A 155 -58.58 28.61 0.53
CA VAL A 155 -58.64 30.07 0.37
C VAL A 155 -59.36 30.46 -0.92
N GLU A 156 -59.07 29.79 -2.04
CA GLU A 156 -59.76 30.04 -3.32
C GLU A 156 -61.26 29.71 -3.23
N HIS A 157 -61.60 28.60 -2.59
CA HIS A 157 -62.99 28.20 -2.36
C HIS A 157 -63.73 29.22 -1.49
N GLU A 158 -63.13 29.70 -0.40
CA GLU A 158 -63.76 30.71 0.46
C GLU A 158 -63.92 32.07 -0.23
N LYS A 159 -62.96 32.45 -1.10
CA LYS A 159 -63.08 33.63 -1.97
C LYS A 159 -64.26 33.48 -2.93
N ALA A 160 -64.33 32.37 -3.69
CA ALA A 160 -65.41 32.12 -4.63
C ALA A 160 -66.78 32.08 -3.91
N ARG A 161 -66.84 31.46 -2.73
CA ARG A 161 -68.03 31.46 -1.89
C ARG A 161 -68.44 32.87 -1.44
N SER A 162 -67.48 33.71 -1.05
CA SER A 162 -67.74 35.10 -0.69
C SER A 162 -68.27 35.90 -1.88
N GLU A 163 -67.67 35.75 -3.06
CA GLU A 163 -68.12 36.38 -4.31
C GLU A 163 -69.55 35.98 -4.67
N VAL A 164 -69.89 34.68 -4.58
CA VAL A 164 -71.26 34.20 -4.79
C VAL A 164 -72.22 34.80 -3.77
N LEU A 165 -71.85 34.87 -2.48
CA LEU A 165 -72.67 35.48 -1.44
C LEU A 165 -72.87 36.99 -1.65
N GLU A 166 -71.86 37.69 -2.15
CA GLU A 166 -71.97 39.10 -2.54
C GLU A 166 -72.89 39.29 -3.75
N TRP A 167 -72.75 38.45 -4.78
CA TRP A 167 -73.63 38.47 -5.95
C TRP A 167 -75.09 38.17 -5.57
N VAL A 168 -75.35 37.13 -4.77
CA VAL A 168 -76.69 36.80 -4.26
C VAL A 168 -77.25 37.95 -3.44
N ARG A 169 -76.43 38.61 -2.60
CA ARG A 169 -76.85 39.81 -1.87
C ARG A 169 -77.17 40.97 -2.81
N GLY A 170 -76.40 41.19 -3.86
CA GLY A 170 -76.71 42.16 -4.91
C GLY A 170 -78.02 41.86 -5.66
N LEU A 171 -78.44 40.60 -5.69
CA LEU A 171 -79.74 40.17 -6.25
C LEU A 171 -80.90 40.19 -5.25
N THR A 172 -80.65 40.47 -3.95
CA THR A 172 -81.77 40.62 -3.01
C THR A 172 -82.68 41.78 -3.43
N PRO A 173 -84.01 41.66 -3.28
CA PRO A 173 -84.97 42.48 -3.98
C PRO A 173 -85.06 43.87 -3.36
N GLY A 174 -84.13 44.74 -3.75
CA GLY A 174 -84.15 46.18 -3.49
C GLY A 174 -83.81 47.01 -4.73
N GLN A 175 -83.20 46.40 -5.75
CA GLN A 175 -82.84 47.05 -7.01
C GLN A 175 -82.97 46.09 -8.20
N SER A 176 -84.20 45.64 -8.47
CA SER A 176 -84.61 45.22 -9.81
C SER A 176 -85.91 45.93 -10.16
N PRO A 177 -86.01 46.66 -11.29
CA PRO A 177 -87.26 47.18 -11.84
C PRO A 177 -88.10 46.03 -12.43
N ALA A 178 -88.29 44.96 -11.65
CA ALA A 178 -89.09 43.80 -12.00
C ALA A 178 -90.58 44.00 -11.65
N SER A 179 -91.01 45.26 -11.52
CA SER A 179 -92.42 45.62 -11.58
C SER A 179 -92.97 45.71 -13.01
N GLU A 180 -92.15 45.46 -14.06
CA GLU A 180 -92.61 45.57 -15.46
C GLU A 180 -92.16 44.49 -16.45
N LEU A 181 -91.60 43.34 -16.04
CA LEU A 181 -91.24 42.28 -17.01
C LEU A 181 -92.00 40.98 -16.77
N THR A 182 -92.74 40.59 -17.81
CA THR A 182 -93.65 39.44 -17.87
C THR A 182 -92.91 38.09 -17.82
N PRO A 183 -93.60 36.99 -17.45
CA PRO A 183 -93.01 35.69 -17.11
C PRO A 183 -92.08 35.05 -18.16
N ASN A 184 -92.06 35.53 -19.40
CA ASN A 184 -91.26 34.95 -20.48
C ASN A 184 -89.78 35.38 -20.49
N GLN A 185 -89.35 36.36 -19.69
CA GLN A 185 -87.94 36.78 -19.64
C GLN A 185 -87.12 36.14 -18.52
N MET A 186 -87.74 35.45 -17.56
CA MET A 186 -87.02 34.72 -16.50
C MET A 186 -86.35 33.43 -16.98
N MET A 187 -86.72 32.92 -18.16
CA MET A 187 -86.24 31.61 -18.66
C MET A 187 -84.85 31.63 -19.33
N ILE A 188 -84.20 32.78 -19.49
CA ILE A 188 -82.94 32.86 -20.25
C ILE A 188 -81.68 32.77 -19.37
N PHE A 189 -81.76 33.00 -18.06
CA PHE A 189 -80.56 33.09 -17.21
C PHE A 189 -80.16 31.81 -16.44
N CYS A 190 -80.89 30.71 -16.61
CA CYS A 190 -80.56 29.43 -15.95
C CYS A 190 -79.73 28.45 -16.81
N VAL A 191 -79.26 28.84 -18.00
CA VAL A 191 -78.38 27.99 -18.82
C VAL A 191 -77.19 28.77 -19.34
N LYS A 192 -76.14 28.85 -18.51
CA LYS A 192 -74.74 28.65 -18.90
C LYS A 192 -73.83 28.63 -17.68
#